data_AF-A0A2N9JF74-F1
#
_entry.id   AF-A0A2N9JF74-F1
#
_cell.length_a   1.000
_cell.length_b   1.000
_cell.length_c   1.000
_cell.angle_alpha   90.00
_cell.angle_beta   90.00
_cell.angle_gamma   90.00
#
_symmetry.space_group_name_H-M   'P 1'
#
loop_
_entity.id
_entity.type
_entity.pdbx_description
1 polymer ?
#
loop_
_entity_poly.entity_id
_entity_poly.type
_entity_poly.pdbx_seq_one_letter_code
_entity_poly.pdbx_strand_id
1 'polypeptide(L)' 'MGALTIRQLDERTYARLQTLAAEHGRTVEAEVRAILDAAVDVPEENFLLALHAAMSEVGDVNLPPEPRIDPPRPVDL' A
#
# COMPACT_ATOMS: atom_id res chain seq x y z
N MET A 1 -22.99 -3.62 -4.89
CA MET A 1 -22.75 -3.84 -6.33
C MET A 1 -23.08 -2.56 -7.07
N GLY A 2 -22.16 -2.05 -7.87
CA GLY A 2 -22.34 -0.86 -8.69
C GLY A 2 -21.55 -0.99 -9.99
N ALA A 3 -21.98 -0.30 -11.03
CA ALA A 3 -21.27 -0.23 -12.30
C ALA A 3 -20.63 1.16 -12.44
N LEU A 4 -19.36 1.21 -12.84
CA LEU A 4 -18.63 2.43 -13.13
C LEU A 4 -18.27 2.46 -14.62
N THR A 5 -18.61 3.54 -15.32
CA THR A 5 -18.18 3.77 -16.70
C THR A 5 -17.17 4.90 -16.75
N ILE A 6 -15.94 4.59 -17.15
CA ILE A 6 -14.89 5.59 -17.39
C ILE A 6 -14.95 6.00 -18.86
N ARG A 7 -15.30 7.25 -19.14
CA ARG A 7 -15.33 7.80 -20.50
C ARG A 7 -14.01 8.46 -20.84
N GLN A 8 -13.65 8.47 -22.14
CA GLN A 8 -12.43 9.09 -22.65
C GLN A 8 -11.15 8.54 -21.98
N LEU A 9 -11.11 7.24 -21.70
CA LEU A 9 -9.91 6.59 -21.20
C LEU A 9 -8.83 6.65 -22.29
N ASP A 10 -7.68 7.20 -21.94
CA ASP A 10 -6.53 7.29 -22.83
C ASP A 10 -6.07 5.89 -23.28
N GLU A 11 -5.80 5.73 -24.57
CA GLU A 11 -5.45 4.43 -25.17
C GLU A 11 -4.19 3.82 -24.56
N ARG A 12 -3.20 4.66 -24.19
CA ARG A 12 -1.99 4.19 -23.53
C ARG A 12 -2.30 3.64 -22.14
N THR A 13 -3.26 4.25 -21.44
CA THR A 13 -3.72 3.76 -20.13
C THR A 13 -4.42 2.42 -20.27
N TYR A 14 -5.29 2.28 -21.26
CA TYR A 14 -5.96 1.01 -21.54
C TYR A 14 -4.96 -0.11 -21.90
N ALA A 15 -3.96 0.18 -22.73
CA ALA A 15 -2.92 -0.79 -23.08
C ALA A 15 -2.13 -1.26 -21.85
N ARG A 16 -1.78 -0.35 -20.93
CA ARG A 16 -1.09 -0.71 -19.68
C ARG A 16 -1.96 -1.59 -18.78
N LEU A 17 -3.25 -1.28 -18.66
CA LEU A 17 -4.18 -2.13 -17.90
C LEU A 17 -4.29 -3.53 -18.49
N GLN A 18 -4.25 -3.66 -19.82
CA GLN A 18 -4.24 -4.95 -20.49
C GLN A 18 -2.96 -5.75 -20.18
N THR A 19 -1.79 -5.11 -20.21
CA THR A 19 -0.53 -5.75 -19.82
C THR A 19 -0.55 -6.22 -18.38
N LEU A 20 -0.95 -5.36 -17.44
CA LEU A 20 -1.05 -5.71 -16.02
C LEU A 20 -2.03 -6.87 -15.76
N ALA A 21 -3.18 -6.85 -16.43
CA ALA A 21 -4.15 -7.92 -16.31
C ALA A 21 -3.59 -9.26 -16.80
N ALA A 22 -2.83 -9.26 -17.91
CA ALA A 22 -2.17 -10.44 -18.43
C ALA A 22 -1.08 -10.96 -17.48
N GLU A 23 -0.28 -10.07 -16.89
CA GLU A 23 0.75 -10.41 -15.90
C GLU A 23 0.14 -11.04 -14.64
N HIS A 24 -0.99 -10.52 -14.17
CA HIS A 24 -1.69 -11.03 -13.00
C HIS A 24 -2.62 -12.22 -13.29
N GLY A 25 -2.79 -12.62 -14.55
CA GLY A 25 -3.66 -13.72 -14.96
C GLY A 25 -5.16 -13.43 -14.76
N ARG A 26 -5.58 -12.17 -14.92
CA ARG A 26 -6.95 -11.70 -14.66
C ARG A 26 -7.54 -11.04 -15.91
N THR A 27 -8.86 -10.80 -15.90
CA THR A 27 -9.48 -9.92 -16.90
C THR A 27 -9.11 -8.46 -16.63
N VAL A 28 -9.16 -7.62 -17.66
CA VAL A 28 -8.92 -6.17 -17.51
C VAL A 28 -9.88 -5.55 -16.50
N GLU A 29 -11.15 -5.97 -16.50
CA GLU A 29 -12.14 -5.52 -15.53
C GLU A 29 -11.76 -5.93 -14.09
N ALA A 30 -11.34 -7.18 -13.88
CA ALA A 30 -10.91 -7.65 -12.57
C ALA A 30 -9.67 -6.90 -12.08
N GLU A 31 -8.75 -6.57 -12.99
CA GLU A 31 -7.56 -5.78 -12.67
C GLU A 31 -7.90 -4.34 -12.30
N VAL A 32 -8.77 -3.68 -13.06
CA VAL A 32 -9.27 -2.34 -12.73
C VAL A 32 -9.94 -2.34 -11.36
N ARG A 33 -10.75 -3.36 -11.05
CA ARG A 33 -11.37 -3.50 -9.73
C ARG A 33 -10.32 -3.65 -8.64
N ALA A 34 -9.33 -4.53 -8.82
CA ALA A 34 -8.27 -4.73 -7.83
C ALA A 34 -7.43 -3.47 -7.58
N ILE A 35 -7.14 -2.70 -8.63
CA ILE A 35 -6.45 -1.40 -8.51
C ILE A 35 -7.30 -0.40 -7.73
N LEU A 36 -8.59 -0.31 -8.04
CA LEU A 36 -9.50 0.58 -7.33
C LEU A 36 -9.64 0.17 -5.86
N ASP A 37 -9.84 -1.11 -5.59
CA ASP A 37 -9.92 -1.66 -4.24
C ASP A 37 -8.65 -1.32 -3.46
N ALA A 38 -7.45 -1.59 -4.00
CA ALA A 38 -6.19 -1.26 -3.34
C ALA A 38 -5.98 0.26 -3.15
N ALA A 39 -6.50 1.09 -4.06
CA ALA A 39 -6.38 2.54 -3.95
C ALA A 39 -7.34 3.15 -2.91
N VAL A 40 -8.49 2.51 -2.67
CA VAL A 40 -9.49 2.97 -1.69
C VAL A 40 -9.40 2.25 -0.35
N ASP A 41 -8.71 1.11 -0.29
CA ASP A 41 -8.36 0.37 0.93
C ASP A 41 -7.22 1.09 1.68
N VAL A 42 -7.46 2.38 1.95
CA VAL A 42 -6.67 3.14 2.90
C VAL A 42 -7.16 2.73 4.29
N PRO A 43 -6.27 2.36 5.22
CA PRO A 43 -6.67 2.03 6.58
C PRO A 43 -7.55 3.14 7.14
N GLU A 44 -8.77 2.80 7.57
CA GLU A 44 -9.67 3.77 8.22
C GLU A 44 -9.01 4.40 9.44
N GLU A 45 -8.09 3.66 10.07
CA GLU A 45 -7.35 4.07 11.24
C GLU A 45 -5.95 4.54 10.88
N ASN A 46 -5.59 5.72 11.41
CA ASN A 46 -4.23 6.22 11.32
C ASN A 46 -3.25 5.19 11.90
N PHE A 47 -2.17 4.87 11.19
CA PHE A 47 -1.16 3.90 11.63
C PHE A 47 -0.69 4.13 13.08
N LEU A 48 -0.48 5.38 13.51
CA LEU A 48 -0.09 5.70 14.88
C LEU A 48 -1.20 5.41 15.89
N LEU A 49 -2.47 5.59 15.51
CA LEU A 49 -3.62 5.23 16.36
C LEU A 49 -3.76 3.73 16.49
N ALA A 50 -3.65 2.98 15.38
CA ALA A 50 -3.68 1.53 15.38
C ALA A 50 -2.52 0.95 16.21
N LEU A 51 -1.31 1.50 16.06
CA LEU A 51 -0.16 1.12 16.87
C LEU A 51 -0.37 1.44 18.36
N HIS A 52 -0.90 2.64 18.68
CA HIS A 52 -1.20 3.01 20.05
C HIS A 52 -2.25 2.08 20.68
N ALA A 53 -3.32 1.73 19.94
CA ALA A 53 -4.33 0.80 20.39
C ALA A 53 -3.71 -0.59 20.68
N ALA A 54 -2.91 -1.11 19.75
CA ALA A 54 -2.22 -2.39 19.94
C ALA A 54 -1.25 -2.39 21.13
N MET A 55 -0.56 -1.28 21.39
CA MET A 55 0.38 -1.16 22.51
C MET A 55 -0.30 -0.81 23.84
N SER A 56 -1.54 -0.31 23.81
CA SER A 56 -2.29 0.07 25.02
C SER A 56 -2.58 -1.11 25.95
N GLU A 57 -2.67 -2.33 25.41
CA GLU A 57 -2.82 -3.55 26.19
C GLU A 57 -1.55 -3.95 26.96
N VAL A 58 -0.37 -3.57 26.43
CA VAL A 58 0.94 -3.89 27.01
C VAL A 58 1.34 -2.85 28.08
N GLY A 59 0.84 -1.61 27.96
CA GLY A 59 1.11 -0.53 28.92
C GLY A 59 2.47 0.11 28.72
N ASP A 60 3.10 0.57 29.81
CA ASP A 60 4.42 1.23 29.75
C ASP A 60 5.52 0.19 29.51
N VAL A 61 6.25 0.33 28.39
CA VAL A 61 7.34 -0.56 28.01
C VAL A 61 8.66 0.20 28.05
N ASN A 62 9.50 -0.13 29.01
CA ASN A 62 10.87 0.38 29.06
C ASN A 62 11.77 -0.45 28.13
N LEU A 63 11.92 0.00 26.88
CA LEU A 63 12.85 -0.60 25.90
C LEU A 63 14.16 0.19 25.92
N PRO A 64 15.20 -0.29 26.64
CA PRO A 64 16.50 0.34 26.56
C PRO A 64 17.03 0.23 25.12
N PRO A 65 17.59 1.30 24.55
CA PRO A 65 18.14 1.24 23.20
C PRO A 65 19.30 0.23 23.17
N GLU A 66 19.36 -0.57 22.11
CA GLU A 66 20.53 -1.41 21.88
C GLU A 66 21.77 -0.52 21.67
N PRO A 67 22.94 -0.93 22.20
CA PRO A 67 24.18 -0.21 21.96
C PRO A 67 24.46 -0.12 20.46
N ARG A 68 24.63 1.10 19.95
CA ARG A 68 25.07 1.33 18.57
C ARG A 68 26.56 1.02 18.44
N ILE A 69 26.87 -0.23 18.11
CA ILE A 69 28.25 -0.70 17.91
C ILE A 69 28.75 -0.54 16.47
N ASP A 70 27.84 -0.30 15.53
CA ASP A 70 28.19 -0.20 14.12
C ASP A 70 28.92 1.13 13.81
N PRO A 71 29.99 1.08 12.99
CA PRO A 71 30.62 2.30 12.51
C PRO A 71 29.65 3.09 11.61
N PRO A 72 29.81 4.43 11.54
CA PRO A 72 29.01 5.25 10.63
C PRO A 72 29.11 4.74 9.19
N ARG A 73 27.98 4.60 8.50
CA ARG A 73 27.99 4.24 7.07
C ARG A 73 28.60 5.39 6.27
N PRO A 74 29.51 5.12 5.31
CA PRO A 74 30.02 6.14 4.42
C PRO A 74 28.86 6.71 3.59
N VAL A 75 28.90 8.02 3.37
CA VAL A 75 27.99 8.72 2.45
C VAL A 75 28.74 8.90 1.14
N ASP A 76 28.22 8.34 0.06
CA ASP A 76 28.67 8.69 -1.29
C ASP A 76 28.07 10.05 -1.65
N LEU A 77 28.93 11.08 -1.78
CA LEU A 77 28.57 12.43 -2.22
C LEU A 77 28.77 12.59 -3.73
#